data_AF-A0A916UA19-F1
#
_entry.id   AF-A0A916UA19-F1
#
_cell.length_a   1.000
_cell.length_b   1.000
_cell.length_c   1.000
_cell.angle_alpha   90.00
_cell.angle_beta   90.00
_cell.angle_gamma   90.00
#
_symmetry.space_group_name_H-M   'P 1'
#
loop_
_entity.id
_entity.type
_entity.pdbx_description
1 polymer ?
#
loop_
_entity_poly.entity_id
_entity_poly.type
_entity_poly.pdbx_seq_one_letter_code
_entity_poly.pdbx_strand_id
1 'polypeptide(L)'
;MWCRRSKRHALTRLPKHGGLYAWEFNKDGHELNVRVQGQLVFNSSMPMLRAALAGFGMACVPEDMVQEHLAAGTLQRVLEDWCPAFPGYHLYYPSRRLSSPAFVLLVDALRYRG
;
A
#
# COMPACT_ATOMS: atom_id res chain seq x y z
N MET A 1 7.03 1.74 3.85
CA MET A 1 6.67 1.19 5.19
C MET A 1 6.96 2.23 6.26
N TRP A 2 6.15 2.28 7.32
CA TRP A 2 6.18 3.42 8.26
C TRP A 2 6.23 2.98 9.73
N CYS A 3 7.10 3.60 10.53
CA CYS A 3 7.36 3.27 11.93
C CYS A 3 7.34 4.53 12.83
N ARG A 4 6.81 4.39 14.06
CA ARG A 4 6.84 5.43 15.11
C ARG A 4 7.63 5.01 16.37
N ARG A 5 8.69 4.18 16.22
CA ARG A 5 9.50 3.53 17.30
C ARG A 5 8.82 2.35 18.03
N SER A 6 8.27 1.36 17.33
CA SER A 6 7.77 0.12 17.97
C SER A 6 8.13 -1.13 17.16
N LYS A 7 8.48 -2.23 17.84
CA LYS A 7 8.76 -3.56 17.25
C LYS A 7 7.49 -4.38 16.91
N ARG A 8 6.31 -3.77 17.01
CA ARG A 8 5.01 -4.41 16.74
C ARG A 8 4.59 -4.17 15.29
N HIS A 9 3.84 -5.11 14.71
CA HIS A 9 3.41 -5.06 13.31
C HIS A 9 1.90 -5.08 13.20
N ALA A 10 1.36 -4.24 12.31
CA ALA A 10 -0.04 -4.28 11.89
C ALA A 10 -0.15 -5.09 10.59
N LEU A 11 -1.08 -6.05 10.55
CA LEU A 11 -1.25 -6.96 9.43
C LEU A 11 -2.50 -6.61 8.64
N THR A 12 -2.44 -6.80 7.32
CA THR A 12 -3.62 -6.68 6.45
C THR A 12 -4.19 -8.05 6.19
N ARG A 13 -5.50 -8.24 6.37
CA ARG A 13 -6.25 -9.43 5.96
C ARG A 13 -6.75 -9.24 4.54
N LEU A 14 -6.49 -10.22 3.69
CA LEU A 14 -6.97 -10.20 2.31
C LEU A 14 -8.48 -10.53 2.25
N PRO A 15 -9.31 -9.70 1.58
CA PRO A 15 -10.76 -9.88 1.55
C PRO A 15 -11.23 -11.20 0.92
N LYS A 16 -10.49 -11.72 -0.07
CA LYS A 16 -10.94 -12.86 -0.90
C LYS A 16 -10.39 -14.23 -0.49
N HIS A 17 -9.36 -14.29 0.36
CA HIS A 17 -8.69 -15.55 0.70
C HIS A 17 -8.53 -15.79 2.20
N GLY A 18 -9.00 -14.87 3.07
CA GLY A 18 -8.93 -15.02 4.53
C GLY A 18 -7.52 -15.01 5.12
N GLY A 19 -6.47 -15.15 4.31
CA GLY A 19 -5.07 -15.10 4.71
C GLY A 19 -4.59 -13.69 5.05
N LEU A 20 -3.53 -13.64 5.85
CA LEU A 20 -2.78 -12.42 6.12
C LEU A 20 -1.91 -12.11 4.89
N TYR A 21 -1.94 -10.85 4.46
CA TYR A 21 -1.07 -10.34 3.40
C TYR A 21 0.38 -10.51 3.82
N ALA A 22 1.14 -11.28 3.03
CA ALA A 22 2.59 -11.33 3.17
C ALA A 22 3.14 -10.02 2.64
N TRP A 23 4.02 -9.38 3.40
CA TRP A 23 4.63 -8.14 2.95
C TRP A 23 5.64 -8.45 1.86
N GLU A 24 5.40 -7.89 0.69
CA GLU A 24 6.24 -8.03 -0.50
C GLU A 24 7.32 -6.94 -0.47
N PHE A 25 8.57 -7.35 -0.56
CA PHE A 25 9.74 -6.48 -0.69
C PHE A 25 10.55 -6.87 -1.92
N ASN A 26 11.18 -5.88 -2.53
CA ASN A 26 12.15 -6.11 -3.59
C ASN A 26 13.32 -5.15 -3.42
N LYS A 27 14.55 -5.69 -3.52
CA LYS A 27 15.77 -4.90 -3.58
C LYS A 27 16.72 -5.50 -4.60
N ASP A 28 17.09 -4.74 -5.62
CA ASP A 28 18.04 -5.15 -6.66
C ASP A 28 17.68 -6.51 -7.31
N GLY A 29 16.38 -6.75 -7.55
CA GLY A 29 15.88 -8.01 -8.11
C GLY A 29 15.70 -9.14 -7.10
N HIS A 30 16.03 -8.94 -5.82
CA HIS A 30 15.76 -9.89 -4.75
C HIS A 30 14.37 -9.67 -4.17
N GLU A 31 13.44 -10.58 -4.50
CA GLU A 31 12.11 -10.61 -3.92
C GLU A 31 12.11 -11.28 -2.54
N LEU A 32 11.46 -10.65 -1.56
CA LEU A 32 11.30 -11.16 -0.21
C LEU A 32 9.84 -11.04 0.23
N ASN A 33 9.23 -12.17 0.53
CA ASN A 33 7.87 -12.25 1.07
C ASN A 33 7.92 -12.53 2.57
N VAL A 34 7.61 -11.53 3.38
CA VAL A 34 7.65 -11.64 4.85
C VAL A 34 6.25 -11.84 5.39
N ARG A 35 5.99 -13.03 5.96
CA ARG A 35 4.85 -13.23 6.86
C ARG A 35 5.18 -12.67 8.22
N VAL A 36 4.83 -11.41 8.42
CA VAL A 36 4.95 -10.77 9.73
C VAL A 36 3.94 -11.37 10.71
N GLN A 37 4.38 -11.62 11.93
CA GLN A 37 3.50 -11.83 13.07
C GLN A 37 3.19 -10.47 13.69
N GLY A 38 1.90 -10.21 13.92
CA GLY A 38 1.41 -8.92 14.39
C GLY A 38 0.21 -9.11 15.32
N GLN A 39 0.09 -8.19 16.28
CA GLN A 39 -0.95 -8.24 17.31
C GLN A 39 -2.28 -7.65 16.81
N LEU A 40 -2.25 -6.92 15.68
CA LEU A 40 -3.40 -6.26 15.09
C LEU A 40 -3.57 -6.71 13.64
N VAL A 41 -4.80 -7.03 13.26
CA VAL A 41 -5.18 -7.41 11.91
C VAL A 41 -6.28 -6.48 11.43
N PHE A 42 -6.04 -5.80 10.32
CA PHE A 42 -6.95 -4.86 9.68
C PHE A 42 -7.35 -5.36 8.30
N ASN A 43 -8.49 -4.93 7.79
CA ASN A 43 -8.94 -5.21 6.41
C ASN A 43 -8.92 -3.95 5.53
N SER A 44 -8.40 -2.83 6.04
CA SER A 44 -8.38 -1.53 5.37
C SER A 44 -7.20 -0.68 5.85
N SER A 45 -6.70 0.19 4.96
CA SER A 45 -5.48 0.98 5.20
C SER A 45 -5.66 2.10 6.22
N MET A 46 -6.85 2.72 6.29
CA MET A 46 -7.10 3.87 7.19
C MET A 46 -7.04 3.49 8.68
N PRO A 47 -7.72 2.44 9.17
CA PRO A 47 -7.57 1.98 10.55
C PRO A 47 -6.14 1.55 10.88
N MET A 48 -5.45 0.93 9.92
CA MET A 48 -4.04 0.52 10.07
C MET A 48 -3.11 1.73 10.26
N LEU A 49 -3.30 2.79 9.47
CA LEU A 49 -2.58 4.05 9.63
C LEU A 49 -2.83 4.68 11.00
N ARG A 50 -4.09 4.78 11.43
CA ARG A 50 -4.43 5.32 12.77
C ARG A 50 -3.76 4.52 13.88
N ALA A 51 -3.68 3.20 13.76
CA ALA A 51 -2.98 2.36 14.73
C ALA A 51 -1.47 2.63 14.76
N ALA A 52 -0.83 2.79 13.59
CA ALA A 52 0.59 3.16 13.53
C ALA A 52 0.85 4.54 14.15
N LEU A 53 -0.01 5.53 13.85
CA LEU A 53 0.04 6.85 14.46
C LEU A 53 -0.14 6.78 15.98
N ALA A 54 -1.01 5.90 16.49
CA ALA A 54 -1.19 5.69 17.93
C ALA A 54 -0.06 4.86 18.59
N GLY A 55 1.00 4.48 17.86
CA GLY A 55 2.16 3.78 18.41
C GLY A 55 1.98 2.26 18.57
N PHE A 56 0.97 1.68 17.91
CA PHE A 56 0.73 0.25 17.96
C PHE A 56 1.64 -0.58 17.05
N GLY A 57 2.48 0.05 16.23
CA GLY A 57 3.46 -0.68 15.41
C GLY A 57 3.81 -0.03 14.08
N MET A 58 4.31 -0.86 13.18
CA MET A 58 4.57 -0.55 11.78
C MET A 58 3.35 -0.85 10.91
N ALA A 59 3.15 -0.01 9.89
CA ALA A 59 2.12 -0.18 8.87
C ALA A 59 2.71 -0.17 7.46
N CYS A 60 2.17 -1.04 6.61
CA CYS A 60 2.43 -1.06 5.17
C CYS A 60 1.23 -0.46 4.44
N VAL A 61 1.21 0.87 4.29
CA VAL A 61 0.16 1.62 3.57
C VAL A 61 0.76 2.39 2.39
N PRO A 62 -0.06 2.70 1.37
CA PRO A 62 0.29 3.62 0.29
C PRO A 62 0.89 4.95 0.78
N GLU A 63 1.83 5.51 0.02
CA GLU A 63 2.61 6.69 0.41
C GLU A 63 1.79 7.99 0.41
N ASP A 64 0.85 8.11 -0.53
CA ASP A 64 -0.12 9.21 -0.63
C ASP A 64 -0.91 9.41 0.68
N MET A 65 -1.22 8.33 1.40
CA MET A 65 -1.93 8.38 2.68
C MET A 65 -1.11 8.96 3.83
N VAL A 66 0.21 9.03 3.72
CA VAL A 66 1.10 9.36 4.85
C VAL A 66 1.99 10.58 4.61
N GLN A 67 1.96 11.20 3.44
CA GLN A 67 2.86 12.31 3.11
C GLN A 67 2.85 13.43 4.15
N GLU A 68 1.67 13.86 4.60
CA GLU A 68 1.53 14.88 5.64
C GLU A 68 2.15 14.43 6.98
N HIS A 69 1.99 13.16 7.33
CA HIS A 69 2.53 12.59 8.57
C HIS A 69 4.05 12.46 8.56
N LEU A 70 4.65 12.25 7.37
CA LEU A 70 6.09 12.24 7.17
C LEU A 70 6.66 13.64 7.24
N ALA A 71 6.03 14.60 6.56
CA ALA A 71 6.42 16.00 6.62
C ALA A 71 6.37 16.53 8.07
N ALA A 72 5.37 16.12 8.84
CA ALA A 72 5.22 16.46 10.25
C ALA A 72 6.14 15.65 11.20
N GLY A 73 6.90 14.67 10.71
CA GLY A 73 7.75 13.79 11.54
C GLY A 73 6.98 12.87 12.50
N THR A 74 5.66 12.77 12.35
CA THR A 74 4.80 11.90 13.18
C THR A 74 4.91 10.43 12.80
N LEU A 75 5.35 10.16 11.56
CA LEU A 75 5.75 8.85 11.05
C LEU A 75 7.15 8.94 10.44
N GLN A 76 7.87 7.82 10.43
CA GLN A 76 9.17 7.70 9.78
C GLN A 76 9.14 6.57 8.75
N ARG A 77 9.72 6.81 7.56
CA ARG A 77 9.96 5.77 6.56
C ARG A 77 10.99 4.77 7.06
N VAL A 78 10.70 3.48 6.89
CA VAL A 78 11.64 2.39 7.16
C VAL A 78 11.64 1.43 5.98
N LEU A 79 12.75 0.69 5.80
CA LEU A 79 12.95 -0.25 4.69
C LEU A 79 12.70 0.38 3.31
N GLU A 80 13.10 1.64 3.14
CA GLU A 80 12.95 2.38 1.89
C GLU A 80 13.63 1.65 0.72
N ASP A 81 14.86 1.18 0.92
CA ASP A 81 15.63 0.40 -0.06
C ASP A 81 14.94 -0.89 -0.54
N TRP A 82 13.94 -1.37 0.19
CA TRP A 82 13.24 -2.63 -0.08
C TRP A 82 11.85 -2.41 -0.69
N CYS A 83 11.44 -1.15 -0.85
CA CYS A 83 10.15 -0.76 -1.39
C CYS A 83 10.37 -0.04 -2.72
N PRO A 84 10.44 -0.75 -3.86
CA PRO A 84 10.56 -0.09 -5.16
C PRO A 84 9.33 0.79 -5.42
N ALA A 85 9.50 1.78 -6.29
CA ALA A 85 8.42 2.66 -6.69
C ALA A 85 7.24 1.84 -7.25
N PHE A 86 6.04 2.15 -6.78
CA PHE A 86 4.83 1.55 -7.29
C PHE A 86 4.67 1.93 -8.78
N PRO A 87 4.46 0.96 -9.69
CA PRO A 87 4.40 1.23 -11.14
C PRO A 87 3.18 2.09 -11.55
N GLY A 88 2.29 2.39 -10.60
CA GLY A 88 1.13 3.24 -10.80
C GLY A 88 -0.17 2.46 -10.84
N TYR A 89 -1.27 3.21 -10.84
CA TYR A 89 -2.60 2.62 -10.92
C TYR A 89 -2.91 2.20 -12.37
N HIS A 90 -3.49 1.01 -12.53
CA HIS A 90 -3.94 0.50 -13.81
C HIS A 90 -5.47 0.51 -13.87
N LEU A 91 -6.03 0.97 -14.99
CA LEU A 91 -7.46 0.87 -15.28
C LEU A 91 -7.75 -0.49 -15.93
N TYR A 92 -8.56 -1.32 -15.28
CA TYR A 92 -8.96 -2.63 -15.79
C TYR A 92 -10.43 -2.62 -16.26
N TYR A 93 -10.66 -3.03 -17.51
CA TYR A 93 -12.00 -3.18 -18.09
C TYR A 93 -12.13 -4.57 -18.74
N PRO A 94 -12.89 -5.51 -18.14
CA PRO A 94 -12.93 -6.91 -18.57
C PRO A 94 -13.69 -7.15 -19.88
N SER A 95 -14.55 -6.22 -20.30
CA SER A 95 -15.38 -6.39 -21.50
C SER A 95 -14.68 -5.89 -22.76
N ARG A 96 -14.76 -6.67 -23.84
CA ARG A 96 -14.28 -6.27 -25.18
C ARG A 96 -15.39 -5.69 -26.06
N ARG A 97 -16.65 -5.73 -25.59
CA ARG A 97 -17.81 -5.26 -26.35
C ARG A 97 -18.01 -3.76 -26.11
N LEU A 98 -17.57 -2.97 -27.10
CA LEU A 98 -17.73 -1.53 -27.26
C LEU A 98 -17.25 -0.68 -26.07
N SER A 99 -16.00 -0.22 -26.15
CA SER A 99 -15.63 1.06 -25.57
C SER A 99 -16.48 2.13 -26.26
N SER A 100 -17.55 2.59 -25.61
CA SER A 100 -18.30 3.75 -26.10
C SER A 100 -17.37 4.94 -26.30
N PRO A 101 -17.69 5.90 -27.18
CA PRO A 101 -16.88 7.12 -27.34
C PRO A 101 -16.63 7.82 -26.00
N ALA A 102 -17.62 7.82 -25.10
CA ALA A 102 -17.48 8.35 -23.74
C ALA A 102 -16.45 7.58 -22.89
N PHE A 103 -16.38 6.26 -23.00
CA PHE A 103 -15.38 5.46 -22.29
C PHE A 103 -13.97 5.73 -22.82
N VAL A 104 -13.79 5.86 -24.13
CA VAL A 104 -12.49 6.22 -24.73
C VAL A 104 -12.02 7.58 -24.23
N LEU A 105 -12.91 8.59 -24.24
CA LEU A 105 -12.62 9.92 -23.71
C LEU A 105 -12.22 9.88 -22.23
N LEU A 106 -12.90 9.06 -21.42
CA LEU A 106 -12.55 8.87 -20.02
C LEU A 106 -11.16 8.21 -19.85
N VAL A 107 -10.88 7.15 -20.61
CA VAL A 107 -9.56 6.48 -20.58
C VAL A 107 -8.46 7.48 -20.95
N ASP A 108 -8.65 8.28 -21.99
CA ASP A 108 -7.67 9.26 -22.43
C ASP A 108 -7.50 10.41 -21.41
N ALA A 109 -8.57 10.84 -20.74
CA ALA A 109 -8.52 11.83 -19.67
C ALA A 109 -7.81 11.32 -18.41
N LEU A 110 -7.97 10.04 -18.08
CA LEU A 110 -7.36 9.41 -16.90
C LEU A 110 -5.96 8.84 -17.18
N ARG A 111 -5.52 8.78 -18.44
CA ARG A 111 -4.21 8.24 -18.81
C ARG A 111 -3.10 9.17 -18.31
N TYR A 112 -2.28 8.65 -17.40
CA TYR A 112 -1.05 9.30 -16.99
C TYR A 112 -0.04 9.34 -18.16
N ARG A 113 0.62 10.49 -18.38
CA ARG A 113 1.51 10.74 -19.53
C ARG A 113 2.99 10.96 -19.15
N GLY A 114 3.35 10.75 -17.88
CA GLY A 114 4.67 11.08 -17.35
C GLY A 114 4.63 12.36 -16.53
#